data_AF-A0A9P0PT65-F1
#
_entry.id   AF-A0A9P0PT65-F1
#
_cell.length_a   1.000
_cell.length_b   1.000
_cell.length_c   1.000
_cell.angle_alpha   90.00
_cell.angle_beta   90.00
_cell.angle_gamma   90.00
#
_symmetry.space_group_name_H-M   'P 1'
#
loop_
_entity.id
_entity.type
_entity.pdbx_description
1 polymer ?
#
loop_
_entity_poly.entity_id
_entity_poly.type
_entity_poly.pdbx_seq_one_letter_code
_entity_poly.pdbx_strand_id
1 'polypeptide(L)'
;MSITVQNMADVERVIRHPSRGGDTMKTVNGGPRVVTINKTETGFGFNVRGQVSEGGQLRSINGELYAPLQHVSAVLDRGAAEQAGIRKGDRILEVNGVNVEGATHKQVVDLIKSGGDVLTLTVISVTQQVIV
;
A
#
# COMPACT_ATOMS: atom_id res chain seq x y z
N MET A 1 -26.84 37.08 42.21
CA MET A 1 -26.34 38.26 41.47
C MET A 1 -25.96 37.79 40.08
N SER A 2 -26.76 38.19 39.11
CA SER A 2 -26.62 37.88 37.68
C SER A 2 -25.55 38.79 37.05
N ILE A 3 -24.90 38.34 35.98
CA ILE A 3 -24.72 39.13 34.74
C ILE A 3 -24.17 38.20 33.66
N THR A 4 -24.99 38.02 32.63
CA THR A 4 -24.62 37.54 31.29
C THR A 4 -24.07 38.72 30.51
N VAL A 5 -23.04 38.51 29.70
CA VAL A 5 -22.77 39.39 28.55
C VAL A 5 -22.63 38.54 27.30
N GLN A 6 -23.66 38.66 26.46
CA GLN A 6 -23.63 38.41 25.02
C GLN A 6 -22.75 39.47 24.37
N ASN A 7 -21.96 39.10 23.36
CA ASN A 7 -21.63 40.03 22.29
C ASN A 7 -21.84 39.33 20.95
N MET A 8 -22.93 39.72 20.29
CA MET A 8 -23.26 39.41 18.91
C MET A 8 -22.73 40.56 18.04
N ALA A 9 -22.13 40.18 16.90
CA ALA A 9 -22.09 40.90 15.62
C ALA A 9 -21.26 42.21 15.60
N ASP A 10 -20.46 42.56 14.59
CA ASP A 10 -20.40 42.24 13.17
C ASP A 10 -18.97 42.51 12.65
N VAL A 11 -18.75 42.26 11.36
CA VAL A 11 -17.67 42.72 10.47
C VAL A 11 -16.42 41.83 10.36
N GLU A 12 -16.49 40.85 9.46
CA GLU A 12 -15.64 40.82 8.25
C GLU A 12 -16.05 39.63 7.35
N ARG A 13 -17.02 39.89 6.46
CA ARG A 13 -17.15 39.14 5.21
C ARG A 13 -16.11 39.69 4.24
N VAL A 14 -15.04 38.94 3.97
CA VAL A 14 -14.26 39.11 2.75
C VAL A 14 -14.12 37.76 2.04
N ILE A 15 -14.77 37.71 0.90
CA ILE A 15 -14.72 36.70 -0.15
C ILE A 15 -13.27 36.41 -0.56
N ARG A 16 -12.81 35.15 -0.43
CA ARG A 16 -11.72 34.59 -1.24
C ARG A 16 -12.01 33.14 -1.63
N HIS A 17 -12.38 33.00 -2.91
CA HIS A 17 -12.27 31.92 -3.88
C HIS A 17 -11.77 30.51 -3.47
N PRO A 18 -12.26 29.45 -4.15
CA PRO A 18 -11.99 28.06 -3.79
C PRO A 18 -10.52 27.68 -4.03
N SER A 19 -9.84 27.31 -2.95
CA SER A 19 -8.57 26.59 -3.04
C SER A 19 -8.82 25.25 -3.74
N ARG A 20 -8.20 25.11 -4.93
CA ARG A 20 -8.00 23.84 -5.64
C ARG A 20 -7.79 22.72 -4.63
N GLY A 21 -8.70 21.75 -4.65
CA GLY A 21 -8.57 20.53 -3.86
C GLY A 21 -7.22 19.90 -4.18
N GLY A 22 -6.29 20.01 -3.23
CA GLY A 22 -5.05 19.28 -3.26
C GLY A 22 -5.39 17.80 -3.30
N ASP A 23 -4.63 17.07 -4.10
CA ASP A 23 -4.59 15.62 -4.07
C ASP A 23 -4.37 15.16 -2.62
N THR A 24 -5.47 14.87 -1.92
CA THR A 24 -5.41 14.14 -0.66
C THR A 24 -4.89 12.76 -1.01
N MET A 25 -3.58 12.63 -0.98
CA MET A 25 -2.88 11.37 -0.85
C MET A 25 -3.44 10.73 0.41
N LYS A 26 -4.47 9.89 0.23
CA LYS A 26 -5.10 9.15 1.33
C LYS A 26 -3.96 8.46 2.06
N THR A 27 -3.72 8.88 3.29
CA THR A 27 -2.86 8.18 4.23
C THR A 27 -3.40 6.76 4.33
N VAL A 28 -2.80 5.85 3.58
CA VAL A 28 -3.14 4.44 3.67
C VAL A 28 -2.73 4.02 5.07
N ASN A 29 -3.71 3.58 5.87
CA ASN A 29 -3.47 2.86 7.12
C ASN A 29 -2.31 1.89 6.88
N GLY A 30 -1.24 1.98 7.67
CA GLY A 30 0.00 1.20 7.48
C GLY A 30 -0.15 -0.31 7.74
N GLY A 31 -1.38 -0.82 7.78
CA GLY A 31 -1.67 -2.25 7.91
C GLY A 31 -1.73 -2.98 6.57
N PRO A 32 -1.90 -4.30 6.59
CA PRO A 32 -2.13 -5.09 5.39
C PRO A 32 -3.35 -4.59 4.60
N ARG A 33 -3.23 -4.51 3.27
CA ARG A 33 -4.34 -4.19 2.37
C ARG A 33 -4.41 -5.20 1.23
N VAL A 34 -5.64 -5.49 0.81
CA VAL A 34 -5.90 -6.38 -0.33
C VAL A 34 -6.02 -5.56 -1.60
N VAL A 35 -5.38 -6.03 -2.67
CA VAL A 35 -5.50 -5.47 -4.02
C VAL A 35 -5.76 -6.57 -5.03
N THR A 36 -6.51 -6.26 -6.08
CA THR A 36 -6.80 -7.17 -7.19
C THR A 36 -6.28 -6.56 -8.48
N ILE A 37 -5.46 -7.32 -9.20
CA ILE A 37 -4.82 -6.92 -10.44
C ILE A 37 -5.34 -7.80 -11.57
N ASN A 38 -5.92 -7.18 -12.60
CA ASN A 38 -6.26 -7.88 -13.83
C ASN A 38 -5.04 -7.85 -14.75
N LYS A 39 -4.65 -9.02 -15.24
CA LYS A 39 -3.52 -9.18 -16.14
C LYS A 39 -3.80 -8.48 -17.47
N THR A 40 -2.77 -7.84 -18.01
CA THR A 40 -2.79 -7.23 -19.34
C THR A 40 -1.90 -8.03 -20.29
N GLU A 41 -1.82 -7.60 -21.54
CA GLU A 41 -0.89 -8.17 -22.52
C GLU A 41 0.57 -8.13 -22.05
N THR A 42 0.92 -7.14 -21.22
CA THR A 42 2.26 -7.00 -20.62
C THR A 42 2.43 -7.74 -19.29
N GLY A 43 1.42 -8.51 -18.87
CA GLY A 43 1.35 -9.16 -17.56
C GLY A 43 0.70 -8.27 -16.49
N PHE A 44 1.12 -8.46 -15.24
CA PHE A 44 0.58 -7.70 -14.09
C PHE A 44 1.27 -6.35 -13.86
N GLY A 45 2.37 -6.05 -14.55
CA GLY A 45 3.02 -4.73 -14.50
C GLY A 45 3.82 -4.44 -13.23
N PHE A 46 4.42 -5.45 -12.58
CA PHE A 46 5.33 -5.26 -11.44
C PHE A 46 6.41 -6.34 -11.38
N ASN A 47 7.50 -6.06 -10.67
CA ASN A 47 8.60 -7.00 -10.43
C ASN A 47 8.70 -7.39 -8.96
N VAL A 48 8.83 -8.69 -8.69
CA VAL A 48 9.02 -9.24 -7.33
C VAL A 48 10.49 -9.57 -7.08
N ARG A 49 10.98 -9.24 -5.88
CA ARG A 49 12.27 -9.68 -5.35
C ARG A 49 12.14 -10.09 -3.89
N GLY A 50 13.15 -10.78 -3.37
CA GLY A 50 13.24 -11.13 -1.96
C GLY A 50 14.14 -12.32 -1.78
N GLN A 51 13.89 -13.10 -0.72
CA GLN A 51 14.77 -14.20 -0.36
C GLN A 51 14.64 -15.41 -1.27
N VAL A 52 15.73 -16.16 -1.36
CA VAL A 52 15.84 -17.39 -2.16
C VAL A 52 15.69 -18.64 -1.30
N SER A 53 15.93 -18.53 0.01
CA SER A 53 15.78 -19.62 0.97
C SER A 53 14.47 -19.49 1.75
N GLU A 54 13.91 -20.62 2.15
CA GLU A 54 12.72 -20.67 3.02
C GLU A 54 13.07 -20.24 4.46
N GLY A 55 12.09 -19.65 5.14
CA GLY A 55 12.24 -19.20 6.52
C GLY A 55 13.09 -17.94 6.63
N GLY A 56 13.90 -17.85 7.68
CA GLY A 56 14.75 -16.70 7.99
C GLY A 56 14.30 -15.92 9.23
N GLN A 57 15.13 -14.97 9.66
CA GLN A 57 14.87 -14.17 10.86
C GLN A 57 13.67 -13.23 10.66
N LEU A 58 12.84 -13.11 11.70
CA LEU A 58 11.72 -12.17 11.72
C LEU A 58 12.19 -10.74 11.46
N ARG A 59 11.40 -9.99 10.70
CA ARG A 59 11.66 -8.58 10.36
C ARG A 59 10.52 -7.72 10.88
N SER A 60 10.87 -6.62 11.52
CA SER A 60 9.88 -5.62 11.92
C SER A 60 9.45 -4.80 10.70
N ILE A 61 8.15 -4.76 10.43
CA ILE A 61 7.50 -3.92 9.43
C ILE A 61 6.38 -3.17 10.14
N ASN A 62 6.46 -1.83 10.17
CA ASN A 62 5.48 -0.96 10.83
C ASN A 62 5.22 -1.33 12.31
N GLY A 63 6.23 -1.84 13.02
CA GLY A 63 6.14 -2.21 14.44
C GLY A 63 5.69 -3.65 14.72
N GLU A 64 5.33 -4.42 13.69
CA GLU A 64 4.94 -5.83 13.81
C GLU A 64 6.01 -6.75 13.19
N LEU A 65 6.18 -7.94 13.76
CA LEU A 65 7.19 -8.91 13.31
C LEU A 65 6.58 -9.89 12.31
N TYR A 66 7.21 -9.99 11.15
CA TYR A 66 6.83 -10.92 10.09
C TYR A 66 7.99 -11.84 9.75
N ALA A 67 7.72 -13.06 9.27
CA ALA A 67 8.76 -13.82 8.59
C ALA A 67 9.19 -13.07 7.32
N PRO A 68 10.37 -13.36 6.72
CA PRO A 68 10.80 -12.54 5.60
C PRO A 68 9.83 -12.66 4.42
N LEU A 69 9.43 -11.49 3.92
CA LEU A 69 8.47 -11.35 2.83
C LEU A 69 9.17 -11.02 1.52
N GLN A 70 8.59 -11.49 0.41
CA GLN A 70 8.91 -10.97 -0.90
C GLN A 70 8.37 -9.54 -1.04
N HIS A 71 8.97 -8.74 -1.91
CA HIS A 71 8.61 -7.34 -2.10
C HIS A 71 8.56 -6.92 -3.55
N VAL A 72 7.78 -5.87 -3.80
CA VAL A 72 7.67 -5.23 -5.10
C VAL A 72 8.87 -4.32 -5.31
N SER A 73 9.76 -4.70 -6.22
CA SER A 73 11.00 -3.97 -6.53
C SER A 73 10.83 -2.88 -7.59
N ALA A 74 9.82 -3.03 -8.46
CA ALA A 74 9.43 -2.05 -9.47
C ALA A 74 7.95 -2.22 -9.82
N VAL A 75 7.33 -1.13 -10.24
CA VAL A 75 5.96 -1.09 -10.79
C VAL A 75 6.05 -0.36 -12.12
N LEU A 76 5.35 -0.88 -13.13
CA LEU A 76 5.27 -0.25 -14.44
C LEU A 76 4.38 0.99 -14.36
N ASP A 77 4.89 2.13 -14.85
CA ASP A 77 4.13 3.38 -14.92
C ASP A 77 2.86 3.19 -15.76
N ARG A 78 1.71 3.60 -15.20
CA ARG A 78 0.37 3.40 -15.74
C ARG A 78 0.01 1.93 -16.01
N GLY A 79 0.77 0.98 -15.47
CA GLY A 79 0.53 -0.45 -15.60
C GLY A 79 -0.60 -0.96 -14.70
N ALA A 80 -1.00 -2.22 -14.90
CA ALA A 80 -2.10 -2.84 -14.16
C ALA A 80 -1.90 -2.81 -12.64
N ALA A 81 -0.70 -3.15 -12.16
CA ALA A 81 -0.36 -3.09 -10.75
C ALA A 81 -0.46 -1.67 -10.16
N GLU A 82 0.01 -0.64 -10.87
CA GLU A 82 -0.10 0.74 -10.39
C GLU A 82 -1.57 1.17 -10.26
N GLN A 83 -2.38 0.87 -11.29
CA GLN A 83 -3.82 1.18 -11.29
C GLN A 83 -4.57 0.44 -10.17
N ALA A 84 -4.13 -0.77 -9.82
CA ALA A 84 -4.64 -1.55 -8.69
C ALA A 84 -4.13 -1.06 -7.31
N GLY A 85 -3.21 -0.10 -7.26
CA GLY A 85 -2.70 0.48 -6.02
C GLY A 85 -1.49 -0.23 -5.41
N ILE A 86 -0.78 -1.07 -6.18
CA ILE A 86 0.54 -1.59 -5.81
C ILE A 86 1.57 -0.48 -5.96
N ARG A 87 2.48 -0.39 -4.99
CA ARG A 87 3.59 0.55 -4.96
C ARG A 87 4.92 -0.19 -4.81
N LYS A 88 5.98 0.41 -5.34
CA LYS A 88 7.36 -0.05 -5.08
C LYS A 88 7.61 -0.05 -3.58
N GLY A 89 8.18 -1.13 -3.07
CA GLY A 89 8.48 -1.32 -1.65
C GLY A 89 7.44 -2.15 -0.90
N ASP A 90 6.22 -2.30 -1.44
CA ASP A 90 5.19 -3.14 -0.84
C ASP A 90 5.70 -4.56 -0.56
N ARG A 91 5.35 -5.09 0.60
CA ARG A 91 5.66 -6.45 1.04
C ARG A 91 4.46 -7.34 0.80
N ILE A 92 4.67 -8.50 0.19
CA ILE A 92 3.62 -9.44 -0.18
C ILE A 92 3.42 -10.40 0.99
N LEU A 93 2.25 -10.35 1.63
CA LEU A 93 1.85 -11.22 2.73
C LEU A 93 1.10 -12.45 2.22
N GLU A 94 0.24 -12.26 1.22
CA GLU A 94 -0.56 -13.35 0.64
C GLU A 94 -0.64 -13.23 -0.88
N VAL A 95 -0.74 -14.38 -1.56
CA VAL A 95 -1.00 -14.52 -3.00
C VAL A 95 -2.24 -15.37 -3.19
N ASN A 96 -3.30 -14.81 -3.77
CA ASN A 96 -4.59 -15.47 -3.98
C ASN A 96 -5.13 -16.15 -2.70
N GLY A 97 -4.99 -15.48 -1.55
CA GLY A 97 -5.42 -15.98 -0.24
C GLY A 97 -4.49 -17.00 0.41
N VAL A 98 -3.35 -17.32 -0.20
CA VAL A 98 -2.31 -18.18 0.39
C VAL A 98 -1.26 -17.30 1.05
N ASN A 99 -1.07 -17.44 2.36
CA ASN A 99 0.01 -16.77 3.09
C ASN A 99 1.39 -17.23 2.57
N VAL A 100 2.28 -16.28 2.32
CA VAL A 100 3.62 -16.51 1.74
C VAL A 100 4.74 -16.03 2.66
N GLU A 101 4.49 -15.95 3.96
CA GLU A 101 5.50 -15.63 4.95
C GLU A 101 6.62 -16.66 4.96
N GLY A 102 7.87 -16.20 4.84
CA GLY A 102 9.02 -17.10 4.79
C GLY A 102 9.16 -17.87 3.47
N ALA A 103 8.27 -17.65 2.50
CA ALA A 103 8.35 -18.32 1.20
C ALA A 103 9.52 -17.79 0.35
N THR A 104 10.07 -18.66 -0.48
CA THR A 104 11.07 -18.31 -1.49
C THR A 104 10.48 -17.48 -2.62
N HIS A 105 11.36 -16.78 -3.33
CA HIS A 105 11.01 -16.10 -4.58
C HIS A 105 10.30 -17.05 -5.57
N LYS A 106 10.81 -18.28 -5.72
CA LYS A 106 10.25 -19.27 -6.65
C LYS A 106 8.81 -19.63 -6.27
N GLN A 107 8.56 -19.98 -5.01
CA GLN A 107 7.21 -20.34 -4.53
C GLN A 107 6.19 -19.22 -4.77
N VAL A 108 6.56 -17.97 -4.45
CA VAL A 108 5.68 -16.82 -4.68
C VAL A 108 5.41 -16.61 -6.16
N VAL A 109 6.42 -16.73 -7.02
CA VAL A 109 6.24 -16.60 -8.48
C VAL A 109 5.37 -17.72 -9.03
N ASP A 110 5.52 -18.95 -8.55
CA ASP A 110 4.73 -20.10 -8.99
C ASP A 110 3.25 -19.92 -8.60
N LEU A 111 2.95 -19.40 -7.40
CA LEU A 111 1.59 -19.04 -6.97
C LEU A 111 0.96 -17.91 -7.80
N ILE A 112 1.75 -16.89 -8.16
CA ILE A 112 1.26 -15.80 -9.02
C ILE A 112 0.89 -16.33 -10.41
N LYS A 113 1.73 -17.23 -10.96
CA LYS A 113 1.52 -17.78 -12.30
C LYS A 113 0.37 -18.78 -12.36
N SER A 114 0.13 -19.55 -11.30
CA SER A 114 -0.96 -20.53 -11.27
C SER A 114 -2.35 -19.89 -11.18
N GLY A 115 -2.44 -18.63 -10.71
CA GLY A 115 -3.70 -17.89 -10.56
C GLY A 115 -4.37 -17.40 -11.85
N GLY A 116 -3.75 -17.57 -13.02
CA GLY A 116 -4.32 -17.15 -14.30
C GLY A 116 -4.22 -15.65 -14.55
N ASP A 117 -5.35 -15.01 -14.89
CA ASP A 117 -5.39 -13.61 -15.34
C ASP A 117 -5.87 -12.63 -14.27
N VAL A 118 -6.32 -13.11 -13.11
CA VAL A 118 -6.70 -12.27 -11.97
C VAL A 118 -5.81 -12.63 -10.79
N LEU A 119 -5.10 -11.64 -10.27
CA LEU A 119 -4.20 -11.81 -9.13
C LEU A 119 -4.70 -10.99 -7.95
N THR A 120 -4.95 -11.65 -6.83
CA THR A 120 -5.24 -10.97 -5.56
C THR A 120 -4.00 -11.03 -4.67
N LEU A 121 -3.54 -9.88 -4.17
CA LEU A 121 -2.42 -9.78 -3.24
C LEU A 121 -2.86 -9.11 -1.95
N THR A 122 -2.43 -9.65 -0.82
CA THR A 122 -2.43 -8.92 0.45
C THR A 122 -1.04 -8.33 0.64
N VAL A 123 -0.94 -7.01 0.74
CA VAL A 123 0.34 -6.29 0.82
C VAL A 123 0.41 -5.32 1.99
N ILE A 124 1.62 -5.10 2.49
CA ILE A 124 1.93 -4.09 3.52
C ILE A 124 2.81 -3.03 2.88
N SER A 125 2.38 -1.77 2.92
CA SER A 125 3.26 -0.65 2.55
C SER A 125 4.22 -0.34 3.68
N VAL A 126 5.51 -0.37 3.37
CA VAL A 126 6.54 0.10 4.28
C VAL A 126 6.56 1.62 4.19
N THR A 127 5.99 2.30 5.19
CA THR A 127 6.17 3.76 5.31
C THR A 127 7.63 4.01 5.63
N GLN A 128 8.40 4.55 4.67
CA GLN A 128 9.68 5.16 4.99
C GLN A 128 9.35 6.42 5.79
N GLN A 129 9.59 6.40 7.11
CA GLN A 129 9.66 7.63 7.89
C GLN A 129 10.80 8.45 7.30
N VAL A 130 10.44 9.52 6.58
CA VAL A 130 11.38 10.58 6.26
C VAL A 130 11.72 11.22 7.61
N ILE A 131 12.91 10.95 8.10
CA ILE A 131 13.48 11.73 9.21
C ILE A 131 13.71 13.12 8.62
N VAL A 132 12.82 14.06 8.95
CA VAL A 132 13.01 15.49 8.70
C VAL A 132 13.84 16.11 9.82
#